data_AF-A0AA88Y6U5-F1
#
_entry.id   AF-A0AA88Y6U5-F1
#
_cell.length_a   1.000
_cell.length_b   1.000
_cell.length_c   1.000
_cell.angle_alpha   90.00
_cell.angle_beta   90.00
_cell.angle_gamma   90.00
#
_symmetry.space_group_name_H-M   'P 1'
#
loop_
_entity.id
_entity.type
_entity.pdbx_description
1 polymer ?
#
loop_
_entity_poly.entity_id
_entity_poly.type
_entity_poly.pdbx_seq_one_letter_code
_entity_poly.pdbx_strand_id
1 'polypeptide(L)'
;MLYQQDTCSFYFQWCSMLQQFSVHAERLEKLDVTGTNFAHFILESREITQVSLSGVCTQDGHTLKIRCPKLKSLSIQKCDTLTDDIMQRIMGDCPDLSSITLTASSKTRCLTIPSSTTEYSLTAHRMLREIIPEYPIHVQHLTLNNLPKGCPRLSTFTLKIDKLSRLQVSHSSPLLNLQTMKLSISHIRHLSRVLGMVCILYMQVKGIASPSNISRILKIFFISVYSEHVQTVENFGHF
;
A
#
# COMPACT_ATOMS: atom_id res chain seq x y z
N MET A 1 24.01 -30.34 5.54
CA MET A 1 23.03 -30.43 4.44
C MET A 1 22.04 -29.30 4.60
N LEU A 2 22.30 -28.17 3.94
CA LEU A 2 21.34 -27.08 3.79
C LEU A 2 21.05 -27.04 2.29
N TYR A 3 19.89 -27.56 1.89
CA TYR A 3 19.36 -27.40 0.54
C TYR A 3 18.96 -25.94 0.40
N GLN A 4 19.81 -25.13 -0.22
CA GLN A 4 19.45 -23.77 -0.62
C GLN A 4 18.76 -23.92 -1.98
N GLN A 5 17.43 -23.80 -1.98
CA GLN A 5 16.66 -23.74 -3.23
C GLN A 5 17.15 -22.54 -4.03
N ASP A 6 17.78 -22.80 -5.17
CA ASP A 6 18.20 -21.79 -6.14
C ASP A 6 16.95 -21.07 -6.67
N THR A 7 16.55 -19.98 -6.02
CA THR A 7 15.44 -19.15 -6.49
C THR A 7 15.85 -18.50 -7.80
N CYS A 8 15.29 -18.93 -8.92
CA CYS A 8 15.58 -18.33 -10.22
C CYS A 8 15.00 -16.91 -10.24
N SER A 9 15.88 -15.92 -10.29
CA SER A 9 15.54 -14.49 -10.27
C SER A 9 16.06 -13.84 -11.55
N PHE A 10 15.24 -13.01 -12.18
CA PHE A 10 15.59 -12.29 -13.40
C PHE A 10 15.48 -10.79 -13.16
N TYR A 11 16.56 -10.09 -13.49
CA TYR A 11 16.67 -8.66 -13.30
C TYR A 11 16.87 -8.01 -14.67
N PHE A 12 16.01 -7.06 -15.01
CA PHE A 12 16.06 -6.35 -16.29
C PHE A 12 16.04 -4.85 -16.07
N GLN A 13 17.08 -4.16 -16.55
CA GLN A 13 17.29 -2.75 -16.22
C GLN A 13 17.68 -1.92 -17.44
N TRP A 14 17.14 -0.70 -17.52
CA TRP A 14 17.59 0.39 -18.40
C TRP A 14 17.70 0.07 -19.90
N CYS A 15 16.85 -0.80 -20.42
CA CYS A 15 16.68 -0.99 -21.85
C CYS A 15 15.58 -0.06 -22.40
N SER A 16 15.97 0.89 -23.25
CA SER A 16 15.07 1.87 -23.88
C SER A 16 14.66 1.51 -25.31
N MET A 17 15.29 0.49 -25.90
CA MET A 17 15.14 0.15 -27.33
C MET A 17 14.03 -0.89 -27.58
N LEU A 18 13.53 -1.55 -26.54
CA LEU A 18 12.52 -2.60 -26.66
C LEU A 18 11.12 -2.03 -26.45
N GLN A 19 10.24 -2.28 -27.43
CA GLN A 19 8.83 -1.86 -27.36
C GLN A 19 7.97 -2.88 -26.62
N GLN A 20 8.31 -4.18 -26.69
CA GLN A 20 7.54 -5.25 -26.09
C GLN A 20 8.41 -6.08 -25.14
N PHE A 21 7.84 -6.43 -24.00
CA PHE A 21 8.39 -7.39 -23.05
C PHE A 21 7.36 -8.48 -22.80
N SER A 22 7.74 -9.73 -23.08
CA SER A 22 6.93 -10.90 -22.78
C SER A 22 7.80 -11.92 -22.08
N VAL A 23 7.36 -12.38 -20.91
CA VAL A 23 8.00 -13.49 -20.20
C VAL A 23 6.99 -14.61 -20.02
N HIS A 24 7.35 -15.76 -20.56
CA HIS A 24 6.75 -17.06 -20.29
C HIS A 24 7.84 -17.93 -19.67
N ALA A 25 7.80 -18.09 -18.35
CA ALA A 25 8.84 -18.79 -17.61
C ALA A 25 8.25 -19.84 -16.66
N GLU A 26 8.80 -21.05 -16.68
CA GLU A 26 8.35 -22.20 -15.88
C GLU A 26 9.16 -22.42 -14.61
N ARG A 27 10.26 -21.69 -14.40
CA ARG A 27 11.11 -21.81 -13.21
C ARG A 27 11.41 -20.49 -12.54
N LEU A 28 11.04 -19.39 -13.17
CA LEU A 28 11.33 -18.06 -12.65
C LEU A 28 10.40 -17.78 -11.47
N GLU A 29 10.96 -17.49 -10.31
CA GLU A 29 10.18 -17.19 -9.10
C GLU A 29 10.09 -15.69 -8.85
N LYS A 30 11.12 -14.94 -9.25
CA LYS A 30 11.23 -13.51 -9.01
C LYS A 30 11.58 -12.75 -10.29
N LEU A 31 10.86 -11.66 -10.52
CA LEU A 31 11.10 -10.76 -11.62
C LEU A 31 11.24 -9.33 -11.09
N ASP A 32 12.37 -8.68 -11.40
CA ASP A 32 12.58 -7.26 -11.18
C ASP A 32 12.84 -6.56 -12.52
N VAL A 33 12.04 -5.55 -12.81
CA VAL A 33 12.16 -4.75 -14.04
C VAL A 33 12.19 -3.28 -13.66
N THR A 34 13.28 -2.58 -13.98
CA THR A 34 13.49 -1.19 -13.58
C THR A 34 13.94 -0.30 -14.73
N GLY A 35 13.27 0.85 -14.87
CA GLY A 35 13.64 1.93 -15.81
C GLY A 35 13.58 1.51 -17.27
N THR A 36 12.55 0.75 -17.64
CA THR A 36 12.34 0.26 -19.00
C THR A 36 10.93 0.60 -19.46
N ASN A 37 10.83 1.47 -20.47
CA ASN A 37 9.54 2.01 -20.89
C ASN A 37 8.93 1.18 -22.03
N PHE A 38 8.55 -0.07 -21.73
CA PHE A 38 7.88 -0.93 -22.70
C PHE A 38 6.49 -0.38 -23.06
N ALA A 39 6.16 -0.37 -24.35
CA ALA A 39 4.82 -0.11 -24.83
C ALA A 39 3.86 -1.24 -24.46
N HIS A 40 4.32 -2.49 -24.53
CA HIS A 40 3.53 -3.65 -24.13
C HIS A 40 4.31 -4.52 -23.16
N PHE A 41 3.88 -4.54 -21.89
CA PHE A 41 4.41 -5.43 -20.87
C PHE A 41 3.42 -6.55 -20.57
N ILE A 42 3.81 -7.79 -20.87
CA ILE A 42 3.01 -8.98 -20.65
C ILE A 42 3.83 -9.97 -19.81
N LEU A 43 3.29 -10.35 -18.66
CA LEU A 43 3.88 -11.36 -17.79
C LEU A 43 2.87 -12.48 -17.57
N GLU A 44 3.21 -13.70 -18.01
CA GLU A 44 2.41 -14.89 -17.78
C GLU A 44 3.31 -16.02 -17.27
N SER A 45 3.13 -16.42 -16.02
CA SER A 45 3.94 -17.50 -15.42
C SER A 45 3.18 -18.24 -14.34
N ARG A 46 3.37 -19.55 -14.25
CA ARG A 46 2.75 -20.39 -13.21
C ARG A 46 3.57 -20.45 -11.91
N GLU A 47 4.83 -20.01 -11.93
CA GLU A 47 5.75 -20.17 -10.81
C GLU A 47 6.21 -18.85 -10.17
N ILE A 48 6.04 -17.71 -10.85
CA ILE A 48 6.42 -16.41 -10.27
C ILE A 48 5.61 -16.14 -9.01
N THR A 49 6.34 -15.84 -7.93
CA THR A 49 5.78 -15.50 -6.62
C THR A 49 6.03 -14.04 -6.26
N GLN A 50 7.01 -13.38 -6.88
CA GLN A 50 7.38 -11.99 -6.58
C GLN A 50 7.66 -11.20 -7.85
N VAL A 51 7.03 -10.04 -7.98
CA VAL A 51 7.23 -9.12 -9.10
C VAL A 51 7.47 -7.71 -8.57
N SER A 52 8.54 -7.08 -9.03
CA SER A 52 8.86 -5.67 -8.79
C SER A 52 9.01 -4.96 -10.14
N LEU A 53 8.18 -3.95 -10.38
CA LEU A 53 8.19 -3.14 -11.58
C LEU A 53 8.40 -1.68 -11.19
N SER A 54 9.41 -1.02 -11.75
CA SER A 54 9.71 0.38 -11.48
C SER A 54 9.97 1.16 -12.76
N GLY A 55 9.22 2.23 -13.01
CA GLY A 55 9.39 3.03 -14.22
C GLY A 55 9.10 2.25 -15.51
N VAL A 56 8.14 1.33 -15.46
CA VAL A 56 7.60 0.64 -16.62
C VAL A 56 6.28 1.27 -17.05
N CYS A 57 5.95 1.15 -18.34
CA CYS A 57 4.68 1.63 -18.90
C CYS A 57 4.35 3.07 -18.47
N THR A 58 5.24 4.02 -18.78
CA THR A 58 5.15 5.42 -18.31
C THR A 58 4.52 6.37 -19.32
N GLN A 59 4.17 5.90 -20.52
CA GLN A 59 3.56 6.72 -21.58
C GLN A 59 2.13 6.30 -21.89
N ASP A 60 1.34 7.25 -22.38
CA ASP A 60 -0.02 6.99 -22.85
C ASP A 60 -0.05 5.91 -23.94
N GLY A 61 -1.02 5.00 -23.85
CA GLY A 61 -1.13 3.85 -24.75
C GLY A 61 -0.34 2.61 -24.31
N HIS A 62 0.55 2.72 -23.31
CA HIS A 62 1.28 1.55 -22.82
C HIS A 62 0.37 0.59 -22.05
N THR A 63 0.50 -0.71 -22.32
CA THR A 63 -0.33 -1.76 -21.72
C THR A 63 0.45 -2.60 -20.71
N LEU A 64 -0.17 -2.88 -19.57
CA LEU A 64 0.37 -3.76 -18.54
C LEU A 64 -0.58 -4.94 -18.33
N LYS A 65 -0.07 -6.17 -18.48
CA LYS A 65 -0.80 -7.41 -18.19
C LYS A 65 0.08 -8.33 -17.33
N ILE A 66 -0.45 -8.76 -16.19
CA ILE A 66 0.20 -9.72 -15.29
C ILE A 66 -0.81 -10.82 -15.00
N ARG A 67 -0.44 -12.06 -15.31
CA ARG A 67 -1.21 -13.26 -15.01
C ARG A 67 -0.29 -14.31 -14.41
N CYS A 68 -0.23 -14.29 -13.09
CA CYS A 68 0.65 -15.17 -12.33
C CYS A 68 -0.14 -15.76 -11.15
N PRO A 69 -0.70 -16.98 -11.29
CA PRO A 69 -1.59 -17.54 -10.28
C PRO A 69 -0.94 -17.74 -8.90
N LYS A 70 0.39 -17.95 -8.85
CA LYS A 70 1.16 -18.09 -7.61
C LYS A 70 1.77 -16.78 -7.11
N LEU A 71 1.45 -15.64 -7.72
CA LEU A 71 2.02 -14.35 -7.34
C LEU A 71 1.55 -13.96 -5.94
N LYS A 72 2.50 -13.80 -5.02
CA LYS A 72 2.23 -13.44 -3.61
C LYS A 72 2.57 -12.00 -3.32
N SER A 73 3.57 -11.45 -4.00
CA SER A 73 4.04 -10.08 -3.78
C SER A 73 4.16 -9.31 -5.10
N LEU A 74 3.53 -8.15 -5.14
CA LEU A 74 3.56 -7.22 -6.26
C LEU A 74 3.97 -5.83 -5.79
N SER A 75 5.06 -5.32 -6.34
CA SER A 75 5.50 -3.94 -6.20
C SER A 75 5.44 -3.24 -7.55
N ILE A 76 4.65 -2.18 -7.65
CA ILE A 76 4.60 -1.31 -8.84
C ILE A 76 4.93 0.12 -8.43
N GLN A 77 5.97 0.66 -9.07
CA GLN A 77 6.49 2.00 -8.81
C GLN A 77 6.56 2.79 -10.10
N LYS A 78 6.13 4.05 -10.08
CA LYS A 78 6.23 4.98 -11.22
C LYS A 78 5.68 4.37 -12.52
N CYS A 79 4.49 3.78 -12.44
CA CYS A 79 3.75 3.24 -13.58
C CYS A 79 2.56 4.17 -13.87
N ASP A 80 2.72 5.02 -14.88
CA ASP A 80 1.76 6.07 -15.21
C ASP A 80 0.54 5.53 -15.95
N THR A 81 0.61 4.33 -16.54
CA THR A 81 -0.57 3.69 -17.15
C THR A 81 -1.36 2.79 -16.23
N LEU A 82 -0.90 2.54 -14.98
CA LEU A 82 -1.69 1.75 -14.03
C LEU A 82 -3.03 2.47 -13.74
N THR A 83 -4.13 1.83 -14.15
CA THR A 83 -5.51 2.27 -13.92
C THR A 83 -6.22 1.32 -12.96
N ASP A 84 -7.40 1.74 -12.50
CA ASP A 84 -8.26 0.93 -11.63
C ASP A 84 -8.62 -0.40 -12.30
N ASP A 85 -8.95 -0.38 -13.60
CA ASP A 85 -9.28 -1.58 -14.40
C ASP A 85 -8.10 -2.55 -14.52
N ILE A 86 -6.89 -2.03 -14.71
CA ILE A 86 -5.68 -2.87 -14.79
C ILE A 86 -5.45 -3.51 -13.42
N MET A 87 -5.57 -2.74 -12.33
CA MET A 87 -5.39 -3.26 -10.98
C MET A 87 -6.42 -4.37 -10.69
N GLN A 88 -7.71 -4.15 -10.98
CA GLN A 88 -8.76 -5.16 -10.82
C GLN A 88 -8.48 -6.43 -11.63
N ARG A 89 -7.99 -6.28 -12.87
CA ARG A 89 -7.61 -7.42 -13.69
C ARG A 89 -6.45 -8.20 -13.10
N ILE A 90 -5.42 -7.51 -12.59
CA ILE A 90 -4.29 -8.17 -11.92
C ILE A 90 -4.77 -8.92 -10.67
N MET A 91 -5.68 -8.34 -9.88
CA MET A 91 -6.25 -9.03 -8.71
C MET A 91 -7.03 -10.29 -9.11
N GLY A 92 -7.80 -10.23 -10.21
CA GLY A 92 -8.53 -11.39 -10.72
C GLY A 92 -7.64 -12.49 -11.31
N ASP A 93 -6.53 -12.11 -11.97
CA ASP A 93 -5.60 -13.04 -12.61
C ASP A 93 -4.51 -13.57 -11.63
N CYS A 94 -4.40 -13.00 -10.42
CA CYS A 94 -3.41 -13.35 -9.39
C CYS A 94 -4.08 -13.56 -8.01
N PRO A 95 -4.81 -14.68 -7.80
CA PRO A 95 -5.64 -14.91 -6.62
C PRO A 95 -4.87 -15.06 -5.29
N ASP A 96 -3.60 -15.46 -5.34
CA ASP A 96 -2.75 -15.65 -4.15
C ASP A 96 -2.05 -14.35 -3.70
N LEU A 97 -2.33 -13.23 -4.36
CA LEU A 97 -1.69 -11.96 -4.08
C LEU A 97 -2.08 -11.45 -2.69
N SER A 98 -1.07 -11.26 -1.85
CA SER A 98 -1.24 -10.93 -0.43
C SER A 98 -0.38 -9.75 0.04
N SER A 99 0.70 -9.43 -0.68
CA SER A 99 1.56 -8.27 -0.42
C SER A 99 1.55 -7.33 -1.61
N ILE A 100 1.00 -6.12 -1.40
CA ILE A 100 0.82 -5.11 -2.44
C ILE A 100 1.56 -3.84 -2.04
N THR A 101 2.47 -3.38 -2.89
CA THR A 101 3.14 -2.10 -2.75
C THR A 101 2.93 -1.26 -4.00
N LEU A 102 2.28 -0.12 -3.84
CA LEU A 102 2.03 0.81 -4.93
C LEU A 102 2.67 2.17 -4.61
N THR A 103 3.47 2.68 -5.55
CA THR A 103 4.16 3.96 -5.40
C THR A 103 4.07 4.80 -6.66
N ALA A 104 3.70 6.08 -6.52
CA ALA A 104 3.79 7.07 -7.61
C ALA A 104 3.06 6.68 -8.90
N SER A 105 1.90 6.00 -8.81
CA SER A 105 1.02 5.83 -9.97
C SER A 105 0.11 7.04 -10.14
N SER A 106 -0.01 7.53 -11.38
CA SER A 106 -0.67 8.79 -11.69
C SER A 106 -2.08 8.64 -12.27
N LYS A 107 -2.58 7.44 -12.58
CA LYS A 107 -3.92 7.27 -13.18
C LYS A 107 -4.92 6.52 -12.31
N THR A 108 -4.49 5.79 -11.29
CA THR A 108 -5.41 5.14 -10.34
C THR A 108 -6.19 6.17 -9.54
N ARG A 109 -7.51 6.08 -9.55
CA ARG A 109 -8.43 6.96 -8.80
C ARG A 109 -9.02 6.25 -7.59
N CYS A 110 -9.28 4.95 -7.72
CA CYS A 110 -9.79 4.11 -6.66
C CYS A 110 -8.86 2.90 -6.50
N LEU A 111 -8.37 2.67 -5.29
CA LEU A 111 -7.56 1.49 -4.99
C LEU A 111 -8.34 0.55 -4.09
N THR A 112 -8.59 -0.65 -4.58
CA THR A 112 -9.17 -1.71 -3.79
C THR A 112 -8.10 -2.36 -2.93
N ILE A 113 -8.43 -2.66 -1.66
CA ILE A 113 -7.64 -3.56 -0.81
C ILE A 113 -8.37 -4.90 -0.80
N PRO A 114 -7.88 -5.91 -1.56
CA PRO A 114 -8.50 -7.23 -1.60
C PRO A 114 -8.52 -7.89 -0.23
N SER A 115 -9.51 -8.75 0.02
CA SER A 115 -9.61 -9.51 1.27
C SER A 115 -8.43 -10.47 1.51
N SER A 116 -7.71 -10.89 0.46
CA SER A 116 -6.49 -11.71 0.53
C SER A 116 -5.26 -10.95 1.03
N THR A 117 -5.32 -9.62 1.09
CA THR A 117 -4.17 -8.76 1.39
C THR A 117 -3.81 -8.83 2.87
N THR A 118 -2.57 -9.22 3.15
CA THR A 118 -1.97 -9.21 4.49
C THR A 118 -0.99 -8.06 4.66
N GLU A 119 -0.39 -7.57 3.57
CA GLU A 119 0.53 -6.44 3.57
C GLU A 119 0.11 -5.44 2.49
N TYR A 120 -0.11 -4.19 2.90
CA TYR A 120 -0.52 -3.13 1.99
C TYR A 120 0.32 -1.88 2.22
N SER A 121 0.98 -1.41 1.17
CA SER A 121 1.84 -0.24 1.19
C SER A 121 1.45 0.72 0.08
N LEU A 122 1.20 1.97 0.46
CA LEU A 122 0.79 3.02 -0.46
C LEU A 122 1.66 4.26 -0.29
N THR A 123 2.25 4.72 -1.40
CA THR A 123 3.08 5.92 -1.41
C THR A 123 2.72 6.84 -2.58
N ALA A 124 2.23 8.03 -2.29
CA ALA A 124 2.08 9.15 -3.22
C ALA A 124 1.36 8.86 -4.57
N HIS A 125 0.03 8.80 -4.58
CA HIS A 125 -0.81 8.64 -5.78
C HIS A 125 -1.61 9.90 -6.11
N ARG A 126 -1.17 10.63 -7.15
CA ARG A 126 -1.67 12.00 -7.42
C ARG A 126 -3.16 12.09 -7.76
N MET A 127 -3.71 11.03 -8.33
CA MET A 127 -5.11 10.97 -8.79
C MET A 127 -6.02 10.18 -7.86
N LEU A 128 -5.47 9.55 -6.82
CA LEU A 128 -6.22 8.73 -5.87
C LEU A 128 -7.21 9.60 -5.10
N ARG A 129 -8.48 9.19 -5.12
CA ARG A 129 -9.61 9.85 -4.46
C ARG A 129 -10.17 9.01 -3.33
N GLU A 130 -10.10 7.69 -3.48
CA GLU A 130 -10.72 6.75 -2.57
C GLU A 130 -9.89 5.47 -2.45
N ILE A 131 -9.92 4.88 -1.27
CA ILE A 131 -9.39 3.54 -1.02
C ILE A 131 -10.56 2.69 -0.53
N ILE A 132 -10.83 1.60 -1.26
CA ILE A 132 -12.02 0.76 -1.09
C ILE A 132 -11.58 -0.57 -0.47
N PRO A 133 -11.87 -0.83 0.81
CA PRO A 133 -11.59 -2.14 1.40
C PRO A 133 -12.62 -3.19 0.98
N GLU A 134 -12.15 -4.39 0.63
CA GLU A 134 -12.99 -5.59 0.56
C GLU A 134 -13.00 -6.29 1.92
N TYR A 135 -14.19 -6.46 2.50
CA TYR A 135 -14.34 -7.10 3.80
C TYR A 135 -14.52 -8.62 3.66
N PRO A 136 -13.97 -9.42 4.59
CA PRO A 136 -13.18 -9.01 5.75
C PRO A 136 -11.74 -8.59 5.39
N ILE A 137 -11.22 -7.56 6.06
CA ILE A 137 -9.85 -7.08 5.88
C ILE A 137 -8.90 -7.90 6.76
N HIS A 138 -7.87 -8.52 6.14
CA HIS A 138 -6.85 -9.31 6.83
C HIS A 138 -5.48 -8.61 6.92
N VAL A 139 -5.40 -7.32 6.56
CA VAL A 139 -4.15 -6.56 6.55
C VAL A 139 -3.52 -6.55 7.93
N GLN A 140 -2.33 -7.15 8.04
CA GLN A 140 -1.50 -7.20 9.24
C GLN A 140 -0.44 -6.09 9.23
N HIS A 141 0.05 -5.71 8.05
CA HIS A 141 1.06 -4.67 7.87
C HIS A 141 0.51 -3.59 6.93
N LEU A 142 0.21 -2.41 7.47
CA LEU A 142 -0.27 -1.27 6.70
C LEU A 142 0.78 -0.16 6.70
N THR A 143 1.23 0.27 5.52
CA THR A 143 2.17 1.37 5.33
C THR A 143 1.54 2.46 4.49
N LEU A 144 1.48 3.68 5.02
CA LEU A 144 0.90 4.85 4.38
C LEU A 144 1.93 5.98 4.37
N ASN A 145 2.53 6.23 3.21
CA ASN A 145 3.62 7.20 3.08
C ASN A 145 3.20 8.37 2.20
N ASN A 146 3.49 9.58 2.68
CA ASN A 146 3.24 10.84 1.97
C ASN A 146 1.81 10.98 1.45
N LEU A 147 0.79 10.41 2.10
CA LEU A 147 -0.62 10.55 1.71
C LEU A 147 -1.05 12.01 1.47
N PRO A 148 -0.80 12.98 2.38
CA PRO A 148 -1.17 14.39 2.14
C PRO A 148 -0.62 14.99 0.85
N LYS A 149 0.71 14.94 0.71
CA LYS A 149 1.45 15.61 -0.36
C LYS A 149 1.40 14.81 -1.66
N GLY A 150 1.40 13.51 -1.53
CA GLY A 150 1.48 12.56 -2.63
C GLY A 150 0.12 12.13 -3.16
N CYS A 151 -0.94 12.17 -2.34
CA CYS A 151 -2.34 11.91 -2.71
C CYS A 151 -3.23 13.14 -2.47
N PRO A 152 -2.98 14.29 -3.12
CA PRO A 152 -3.68 15.55 -2.85
C PRO A 152 -5.18 15.51 -3.18
N ARG A 153 -5.67 14.48 -3.87
CA ARG A 153 -7.08 14.30 -4.24
C ARG A 153 -7.83 13.32 -3.35
N LEU A 154 -7.14 12.69 -2.40
CA LEU A 154 -7.74 11.74 -1.48
C LEU A 154 -8.58 12.52 -0.47
N SER A 155 -9.90 12.43 -0.58
CA SER A 155 -10.84 13.12 0.32
C SER A 155 -11.25 12.22 1.49
N THR A 156 -11.37 10.92 1.25
CA THR A 156 -11.88 9.96 2.23
C THR A 156 -10.96 8.75 2.32
N PHE A 157 -10.58 8.40 3.55
CA PHE A 157 -9.87 7.17 3.86
C PHE A 157 -10.49 6.52 5.08
N THR A 158 -11.21 5.42 4.89
CA THR A 158 -11.84 4.67 5.98
C THR A 158 -11.42 3.21 5.93
N LEU A 159 -10.81 2.71 7.00
CA LEU A 159 -10.51 1.29 7.16
C LEU A 159 -10.92 0.82 8.56
N LYS A 160 -11.56 -0.36 8.61
CA LYS A 160 -11.82 -1.11 9.84
C LYS A 160 -11.03 -2.41 9.80
N ILE A 161 -10.05 -2.55 10.69
CA ILE A 161 -9.13 -3.70 10.73
C ILE A 161 -9.17 -4.29 12.15
N ASP A 162 -9.54 -5.56 12.28
CA ASP A 162 -9.68 -6.17 13.62
C ASP A 162 -8.33 -6.48 14.28
N LYS A 163 -7.35 -6.93 13.48
CA LYS A 163 -6.01 -7.31 13.96
C LYS A 163 -4.94 -6.71 13.05
N LEU A 164 -4.21 -5.72 13.54
CA LEU A 164 -3.12 -5.09 12.83
C LEU A 164 -1.79 -5.32 13.59
N SER A 165 -0.84 -6.00 12.96
CA SER A 165 0.48 -6.22 13.57
C SER A 165 1.33 -4.95 13.52
N ARG A 166 1.29 -4.22 12.41
CA ARG A 166 2.11 -3.01 12.18
C ARG A 166 1.31 -1.95 11.43
N LEU A 167 1.33 -0.72 11.97
CA LEU A 167 0.92 0.48 11.25
C LEU A 167 2.11 1.41 11.08
N GLN A 168 2.49 1.66 9.83
CA GLN A 168 3.46 2.67 9.46
C GLN A 168 2.79 3.85 8.75
N VAL A 169 2.95 5.05 9.31
CA VAL A 169 2.47 6.29 8.67
C VAL A 169 3.62 7.28 8.66
N SER A 170 4.09 7.64 7.47
CA SER A 170 5.06 8.72 7.31
C SER A 170 4.47 9.82 6.44
N HIS A 171 4.60 11.07 6.87
CA HIS A 171 4.20 12.20 6.04
C HIS A 171 5.18 13.35 6.21
N SER A 172 5.48 14.03 5.11
CA SER A 172 6.37 15.19 5.10
C SER A 172 5.64 16.54 5.15
N SER A 173 4.30 16.56 5.20
CA SER A 173 3.50 17.79 5.01
C SER A 173 2.08 17.67 5.61
N PRO A 174 1.43 18.79 5.99
CA PRO A 174 0.06 18.80 6.52
C PRO A 174 -0.99 18.26 5.54
N LEU A 175 -2.01 17.57 6.06
CA LEU A 175 -3.19 17.08 5.33
C LEU A 175 -4.07 18.25 4.89
N LEU A 176 -3.76 18.87 3.76
CA LEU A 176 -4.49 20.07 3.29
C LEU A 176 -5.84 19.75 2.62
N ASN A 177 -6.05 18.52 2.12
CA ASN A 177 -7.22 18.15 1.30
C ASN A 177 -7.99 16.89 1.75
N LEU A 178 -7.43 16.09 2.65
CA LEU A 178 -8.17 14.95 3.21
C LEU A 178 -9.34 15.55 4.01
N GLN A 179 -10.57 15.06 3.84
CA GLN A 179 -11.74 15.53 4.59
C GLN A 179 -12.06 14.58 5.75
N THR A 180 -11.83 13.29 5.54
CA THR A 180 -12.13 12.25 6.53
C THR A 180 -11.06 11.18 6.50
N MET A 181 -10.43 10.95 7.65
CA MET A 181 -9.54 9.81 7.89
C MET A 181 -10.05 9.03 9.10
N LYS A 182 -10.59 7.84 8.87
CA LYS A 182 -11.10 6.96 9.93
C LYS A 182 -10.36 5.63 9.90
N LEU A 183 -9.64 5.35 10.98
CA LEU A 183 -8.96 4.07 11.18
C LEU A 183 -9.52 3.44 12.45
N SER A 184 -10.35 2.41 12.29
CA SER A 184 -10.86 1.62 13.40
C SER A 184 -10.02 0.36 13.53
N ILE A 185 -9.19 0.27 14.57
CA ILE A 185 -8.27 -0.85 14.75
C ILE A 185 -8.50 -1.49 16.12
N SER A 186 -9.04 -2.70 16.16
CA SER A 186 -9.41 -3.33 17.44
C SER A 186 -8.18 -3.77 18.23
N HIS A 187 -7.14 -4.29 17.58
CA HIS A 187 -5.88 -4.71 18.21
C HIS A 187 -4.67 -4.29 17.38
N ILE A 188 -3.73 -3.58 18.00
CA ILE A 188 -2.45 -3.18 17.37
C ILE A 188 -1.24 -3.62 18.20
N ARG A 189 -0.24 -4.26 17.57
CA ARG A 189 1.01 -4.66 18.25
C ARG A 189 2.10 -3.61 18.16
N HIS A 190 2.33 -3.08 16.96
CA HIS A 190 3.38 -2.08 16.70
C HIS A 190 2.80 -0.88 15.96
N LEU A 191 2.91 0.30 16.58
CA LEU A 191 2.59 1.58 15.96
C LEU A 191 3.89 2.35 15.73
N SER A 192 4.19 2.69 14.49
CA SER A 192 5.32 3.58 14.17
C SER A 192 5.02 5.03 14.56
N ARG A 193 6.05 5.88 14.62
CA ARG A 193 5.91 7.33 14.83
C ARG A 193 4.99 7.95 13.77
N VAL A 194 3.75 8.26 14.14
CA VAL A 194 2.89 9.18 13.40
C VAL A 194 3.41 10.58 13.72
N LEU A 195 4.42 11.05 12.98
CA LEU A 195 4.97 12.40 13.14
C LEU A 195 3.88 13.39 12.77
N GLY A 196 3.11 13.89 13.72
CA GLY A 196 2.10 14.88 13.39
C GLY A 196 2.76 16.21 13.00
N MET A 197 2.29 16.75 11.88
CA MET A 197 2.12 18.19 11.76
C MET A 197 0.63 18.48 11.80
N VAL A 198 0.30 19.60 12.43
CA VAL A 198 -1.06 20.11 12.71
C VAL A 198 -2.00 19.80 11.56
N CYS A 199 -2.81 18.76 11.76
CA CYS A 199 -3.99 18.51 10.97
C CYS A 199 -5.11 19.34 11.59
N ILE A 200 -5.71 20.24 10.82
CA ILE A 200 -7.04 20.79 11.14
C ILE A 200 -8.12 19.68 11.01
N LEU A 201 -7.71 18.49 10.56
CA LEU A 201 -8.51 17.30 10.38
C LEU A 201 -8.62 16.44 11.63
N TYR A 202 -9.85 16.06 11.92
CA TYR A 202 -10.22 15.13 12.97
C TYR A 202 -9.85 13.70 12.56
N MET A 203 -8.68 13.22 12.99
CA MET A 203 -8.26 11.83 12.83
C MET A 203 -8.79 11.00 14.02
N GLN A 204 -9.85 10.23 13.81
CA GLN A 204 -10.35 9.27 14.81
C GLN A 204 -9.64 7.92 14.62
N VAL A 205 -8.73 7.60 15.53
CA VAL A 205 -8.15 6.26 15.66
C VAL A 205 -8.80 5.59 16.87
N LYS A 206 -9.87 4.83 16.66
CA LYS A 206 -10.49 4.04 17.75
C LYS A 206 -9.72 2.73 17.87
N GLY A 207 -8.99 2.54 18.97
CA GLY A 207 -8.28 1.29 19.23
C GLY A 207 -8.02 1.01 20.70
N ILE A 208 -8.07 -0.27 21.07
CA ILE A 208 -7.80 -0.75 22.43
C ILE A 208 -6.31 -1.09 22.48
N ALA A 209 -5.47 -0.13 22.89
CA ALA A 209 -4.06 -0.37 23.14
C ALA A 209 -3.82 -0.62 24.64
N SER A 210 -2.94 -1.57 24.98
CA SER A 210 -2.56 -1.80 26.38
C SER A 210 -1.87 -0.56 26.97
N PRO A 211 -2.09 -0.21 28.26
CA PRO A 211 -1.59 1.02 28.88
C PRO A 211 -0.07 1.24 28.77
N SER A 212 0.71 0.16 28.74
CA SER A 212 2.17 0.20 28.60
C SER A 212 2.66 0.70 27.23
N ASN A 213 1.83 0.63 26.19
CA ASN A 213 2.15 1.14 24.86
C ASN A 213 1.75 2.62 24.69
N ILE A 214 0.77 3.10 25.47
CA ILE A 214 0.21 4.45 25.36
C ILE A 214 1.21 5.53 25.80
N SER A 215 2.02 5.28 26.84
CA SER A 215 2.89 6.33 27.42
C SER A 215 4.06 6.78 26.52
N ARG A 216 4.45 5.97 25.54
CA ARG A 216 5.48 6.33 24.54
C ARG A 216 4.92 7.06 23.31
N ILE A 217 3.60 7.11 23.17
CA ILE A 217 2.91 7.56 21.95
C ILE A 217 2.38 8.99 22.08
N LEU A 218 2.16 9.49 23.30
CA LEU A 218 1.56 10.80 23.55
C LEU A 218 2.60 11.88 23.90
N LYS A 219 3.40 12.30 22.92
CA LYS A 219 3.94 13.65 22.93
C LYS A 219 3.60 14.31 21.60
N ILE A 220 2.59 15.19 21.69
CA ILE A 220 2.00 16.03 20.65
C ILE A 220 0.94 15.26 19.82
N PHE A 221 -0.25 15.86 19.68
CA PHE A 221 -1.45 15.51 18.88
C PHE A 221 -2.67 14.91 19.59
N PHE A 222 -3.82 15.55 19.35
CA PHE A 222 -5.18 15.06 19.60
C PHE A 222 -5.49 13.87 18.68
N ILE A 223 -5.08 12.67 19.10
CA ILE A 223 -5.64 11.42 18.60
C ILE A 223 -6.71 11.01 19.62
N SER A 224 -8.00 11.10 19.27
CA SER A 224 -9.05 10.54 20.13
C SER A 224 -9.04 9.02 20.01
N VAL A 225 -8.26 8.37 20.90
CA VAL A 225 -8.29 6.92 21.10
C VAL A 225 -9.41 6.61 22.09
N TYR A 226 -10.58 6.18 21.58
CA TYR A 226 -11.68 5.71 22.43
C TYR A 226 -11.46 4.23 22.79
N SER A 227 -11.19 3.94 24.07
CA SER A 227 -11.34 2.62 24.69
C SER A 227 -12.74 2.54 25.31
N GLU A 228 -13.51 1.48 25.02
CA GLU A 228 -14.85 1.32 25.61
C GLU A 228 -14.81 0.94 27.10
N HIS A 229 -13.64 0.67 27.67
CA HIS A 229 -13.44 0.54 29.11
C HIS A 229 -12.21 1.33 29.55
N VAL A 230 -12.46 2.45 30.24
CA VAL A 230 -11.75 3.03 31.40
C VAL A 230 -12.16 4.51 31.49
N GLN A 231 -12.77 4.87 32.61
CA GLN A 231 -13.00 6.25 33.03
C GLN A 231 -11.65 6.91 33.35
N THR A 232 -11.33 8.02 32.69
CA THR A 232 -10.78 9.23 33.33
C THR A 232 -10.74 10.38 32.33
N VAL A 233 -11.38 11.48 32.72
CA VAL A 233 -11.24 12.82 32.14
C VAL A 233 -10.03 13.44 32.80
N GLU A 234 -9.03 13.90 32.04
CA GLU A 234 -8.06 14.86 32.57
C GLU A 234 -7.89 16.03 31.60
N ASN A 235 -8.36 17.19 32.06
CA ASN A 235 -8.11 18.52 31.53
C ASN A 235 -6.67 18.95 31.84
N PHE A 236 -5.89 19.35 30.84
CA PHE A 236 -4.80 20.34 30.95
C PHE A 236 -4.62 20.91 29.53
N GLY A 237 -4.64 22.21 29.24
CA GLY A 237 -4.19 23.38 29.98
C GLY A 237 -3.32 24.19 29.01
N HIS A 238 -3.61 25.49 28.85
CA HIS A 238 -3.00 26.48 27.96
C HIS A 238 -1.51 26.33 27.64
N PHE A 239 -1.11 26.45 26.36
CA PHE A 239 -0.47 27.62 25.70
C PHE A 239 -0.10 27.28 24.25
#